data_AF-A0A427A9D8-F1
#
_entry.id   AF-A0A427A9D8-F1
#
_cell.length_a   1.000
_cell.length_b   1.000
_cell.length_c   1.000
_cell.angle_alpha   90.00
_cell.angle_beta   90.00
_cell.angle_gamma   90.00
#
_symmetry.space_group_name_H-M   'P 1'
#
loop_
_entity.id
_entity.type
_entity.pdbx_description
1 polymer ?
#
loop_
_entity_poly.entity_id
_entity_poly.type
_entity_poly.pdbx_seq_one_letter_code
_entity_poly.pdbx_strand_id
1 'polypeptide(L)'
;MEKVKSASKSFTAHLLSLMRSARWDILAAVRTIIDAGGGDDAEDRPLAIPDLEPRAAKYALESYVNRKLFQGFENETFYLEGSLSSLINPAEFRRDCFTQFRDMRGMDPEQLLGILPRCPFGRFAASKYLAVVHAKLEESLFGCGSEQRRQVLAGAHPRTGFYSEFLRLAKAMWLLHLLAFALDPAPSHFEASNGADFHPRYMESVVRFAGGRVPPASVVGFPVGPGFKLGDGSVIWARVYLIPRAPPSASVMRN
;
A
#
# COMPACT_ATOMS: atom_id res chain seq x y z
N MET A 1 -2.21 1.24 -12.51
CA MET A 1 -2.93 1.23 -11.22
C MET A 1 -3.86 0.05 -11.02
N GLU A 2 -4.73 -0.33 -11.97
CA GLU A 2 -5.68 -1.44 -11.76
C GLU A 2 -5.04 -2.79 -11.38
N LYS A 3 -3.89 -3.15 -11.98
CA LYS A 3 -3.15 -4.35 -11.59
C LYS A 3 -2.73 -4.33 -10.11
N VAL A 4 -2.18 -3.21 -9.63
CA VAL A 4 -1.82 -3.02 -8.22
C VAL A 4 -3.05 -3.14 -7.33
N LYS A 5 -4.16 -2.49 -7.69
CA LYS A 5 -5.43 -2.59 -6.94
C LYS A 5 -5.92 -4.03 -6.84
N SER A 6 -5.93 -4.77 -7.95
CA SER A 6 -6.39 -6.18 -7.97
C SER A 6 -5.47 -7.11 -7.17
N ALA A 7 -4.15 -6.97 -7.33
CA ALA A 7 -3.16 -7.78 -6.62
C ALA A 7 -3.16 -7.49 -5.12
N SER A 8 -3.31 -6.22 -4.72
CA SER A 8 -3.41 -5.80 -3.32
C SER A 8 -4.66 -6.40 -2.67
N LYS A 9 -5.83 -6.29 -3.33
CA LYS A 9 -7.08 -6.91 -2.85
C LYS A 9 -6.96 -8.43 -2.68
N SER A 10 -6.31 -9.12 -3.62
CA SER A 10 -6.10 -10.58 -3.57
C SER A 10 -5.21 -10.95 -2.38
N PHE A 11 -4.00 -10.36 -2.33
CA PHE A 11 -3.02 -10.64 -1.28
C PHE A 11 -3.56 -10.30 0.12
N THR A 12 -4.22 -9.15 0.29
CA THR A 12 -4.84 -8.78 1.55
C THR A 12 -5.95 -9.74 1.96
N ALA A 13 -6.74 -10.26 1.01
CA ALA A 13 -7.77 -11.24 1.33
C ALA A 13 -7.16 -12.58 1.81
N HIS A 14 -6.07 -13.04 1.18
CA HIS A 14 -5.34 -14.22 1.63
C HIS A 14 -4.69 -13.99 3.00
N LEU A 15 -4.00 -12.87 3.21
CA LEU A 15 -3.42 -12.49 4.49
C LEU A 15 -4.47 -12.44 5.61
N LEU A 16 -5.62 -11.82 5.34
CA LEU A 16 -6.73 -11.76 6.29
C LEU A 16 -7.27 -13.16 6.64
N SER A 17 -7.33 -14.06 5.67
CA SER A 17 -7.72 -15.46 5.90
C SER A 17 -6.74 -16.16 6.83
N LEU A 18 -5.43 -16.00 6.61
CA LEU A 18 -4.41 -16.59 7.46
C LEU A 18 -4.46 -16.01 8.88
N MET A 19 -4.65 -14.69 9.01
CA MET A 19 -4.81 -14.03 10.32
C MET A 19 -6.01 -14.58 11.10
N ARG A 20 -7.13 -14.86 10.41
CA ARG A 20 -8.31 -15.50 11.02
C ARG A 20 -8.00 -16.92 11.50
N SER A 21 -7.32 -17.71 10.67
CA SER A 21 -6.90 -19.08 11.03
C SER A 21 -5.94 -19.08 12.22
N ALA A 22 -5.06 -18.08 12.32
CA ALA A 22 -4.14 -17.87 13.43
C ALA A 22 -4.80 -17.25 14.68
N ARG A 23 -6.14 -17.07 14.68
CA ARG A 23 -6.92 -16.47 15.77
C ARG A 23 -6.44 -15.08 16.22
N TRP A 24 -5.95 -14.28 15.27
CA TRP A 24 -5.63 -12.88 15.56
C TRP A 24 -6.89 -12.09 15.89
N ASP A 25 -6.77 -11.17 16.86
CA ASP A 25 -7.72 -10.09 17.01
C ASP A 25 -7.50 -9.06 15.89
N ILE A 26 -8.24 -9.25 14.80
CA ILE A 26 -8.15 -8.40 13.62
C ILE A 26 -8.53 -6.95 13.95
N LEU A 27 -9.50 -6.74 14.85
CA LEU A 27 -9.96 -5.39 15.19
C LEU A 27 -8.88 -4.65 15.98
N ALA A 28 -8.25 -5.32 16.95
CA ALA A 28 -7.11 -4.76 17.68
C ALA A 28 -5.93 -4.45 16.74
N ALA A 29 -5.57 -5.39 15.86
CA ALA A 29 -4.48 -5.19 14.90
C ALA A 29 -4.75 -4.02 13.95
N VAL A 30 -5.99 -3.89 13.47
CA VAL A 30 -6.40 -2.78 12.62
C VAL A 30 -6.39 -1.44 13.35
N ARG A 31 -6.81 -1.39 14.61
CA ARG A 31 -6.72 -0.16 15.42
C ARG A 31 -5.27 0.31 15.52
N THR A 32 -4.34 -0.59 15.85
CA THR A 32 -2.90 -0.26 15.88
C THR A 32 -2.38 0.24 14.54
N ILE A 33 -2.85 -0.32 13.42
CA ILE A 33 -2.49 0.10 12.07
C ILE A 33 -2.98 1.52 11.77
N ILE A 34 -4.24 1.82 12.12
CA ILE A 34 -4.88 3.12 11.91
C ILE A 34 -4.22 4.18 12.79
N ASP A 35 -3.97 3.86 14.06
CA ASP A 35 -3.35 4.76 15.04
C ASP A 35 -1.88 5.05 14.67
N ALA A 36 -1.13 4.06 14.18
CA ALA A 36 0.24 4.25 13.67
C ALA A 36 0.29 4.92 12.27
N GLY A 37 -0.87 5.26 11.70
CA GLY A 37 -1.03 6.00 10.44
C GLY A 37 -1.23 7.50 10.61
N GLY A 38 -1.54 7.96 11.83
CA GLY A 38 -1.61 9.40 12.16
C GLY A 38 -0.20 9.98 12.27
N GLY A 39 0.07 11.09 11.58
CA GLY A 39 1.30 11.86 11.79
C GLY A 39 1.37 12.43 13.21
N ASP A 40 2.59 12.74 13.65
CA ASP A 40 2.95 13.28 14.98
C ASP A 40 2.32 14.66 15.33
N ASP A 41 1.39 15.18 14.53
CA ASP A 41 0.68 16.42 14.85
C ASP A 41 -0.39 16.16 15.91
N ALA A 42 0.09 16.20 17.15
CA ALA A 42 -0.65 16.15 18.38
C ALA A 42 -1.62 17.33 18.50
N GLU A 43 -2.79 17.23 17.87
CA GLU A 43 -4.02 17.94 18.30
C GLU A 43 -5.31 17.34 17.73
N ASP A 44 -5.25 16.55 16.65
CA ASP A 44 -6.42 15.88 16.09
C ASP A 44 -6.48 14.42 16.57
N ARG A 45 -7.31 14.20 17.59
CA ARG A 45 -7.56 12.89 18.20
C ARG A 45 -7.86 11.88 17.07
N PRO A 46 -7.26 10.66 17.04
CA PRO A 46 -7.62 9.68 16.04
C PRO A 46 -9.13 9.51 16.09
N LEU A 47 -9.79 9.78 14.96
CA LEU A 47 -11.23 9.60 14.80
C LEU A 47 -11.50 8.15 15.19
N ALA A 48 -11.93 7.93 16.43
CA ALA A 48 -12.27 6.62 16.93
C ALA A 48 -13.39 6.15 16.02
N ILE A 49 -13.10 5.25 15.08
CA ILE A 49 -14.09 4.69 14.17
C ILE A 49 -15.01 3.86 15.07
N PRO A 50 -16.20 4.39 15.44
CA PRO A 50 -17.09 3.67 16.35
C PRO A 50 -17.62 2.49 15.54
N ASP A 51 -17.52 1.29 16.08
CA ASP A 51 -17.83 0.04 15.37
C ASP A 51 -17.12 -0.12 14.03
N LEU A 52 -15.82 -0.43 14.09
CA LEU A 52 -15.07 -0.92 12.94
C LEU A 52 -15.71 -2.24 12.45
N GLU A 53 -16.64 -2.13 11.51
CA GLU A 53 -17.30 -3.29 10.91
C GLU A 53 -16.25 -4.28 10.35
N PRO A 54 -16.55 -5.58 10.29
CA PRO A 54 -15.69 -6.58 9.63
C PRO A 54 -15.29 -6.21 8.20
N ARG A 55 -16.09 -5.38 7.52
CA ARG A 55 -15.80 -4.81 6.20
C ARG A 55 -14.68 -3.76 6.24
N ALA A 56 -14.63 -2.93 7.28
CA ALA A 56 -13.57 -1.94 7.48
C ALA A 56 -12.21 -2.59 7.77
N ALA A 57 -12.22 -3.72 8.49
CA ALA A 57 -11.00 -4.48 8.78
C ALA A 57 -10.23 -4.91 7.52
N LYS A 58 -10.95 -5.36 6.48
CA LYS A 58 -10.35 -5.70 5.18
C LYS A 58 -9.64 -4.49 4.55
N TYR A 59 -10.30 -3.34 4.54
CA TYR A 59 -9.76 -2.14 3.92
C TYR A 59 -8.61 -1.51 4.71
N ALA A 60 -8.63 -1.63 6.03
CA ALA A 60 -7.53 -1.16 6.85
C ALA A 60 -6.28 -2.07 6.72
N LEU A 61 -6.47 -3.39 6.58
CA LEU A 61 -5.36 -4.27 6.24
C LEU A 61 -4.83 -3.99 4.82
N GLU A 62 -5.71 -3.67 3.87
CA GLU A 62 -5.33 -3.26 2.51
C GLU A 62 -4.52 -1.95 2.56
N SER A 63 -4.98 -0.98 3.35
CA SER A 63 -4.29 0.28 3.64
C SER A 63 -2.89 0.04 4.19
N TYR A 64 -2.75 -0.81 5.21
CA TYR A 64 -1.46 -1.18 5.79
C TYR A 64 -0.48 -1.73 4.75
N VAL A 65 -0.92 -2.71 3.97
CA VAL A 65 -0.10 -3.35 2.93
C VAL A 65 0.32 -2.31 1.88
N ASN A 66 -0.62 -1.50 1.40
CA ASN A 66 -0.34 -0.47 0.40
C ASN A 66 0.64 0.58 0.95
N ARG A 67 0.45 1.07 2.18
CA ARG A 67 1.36 2.04 2.81
C ARG A 67 2.80 1.52 2.84
N LYS A 68 2.99 0.26 3.22
CA LYS A 68 4.33 -0.38 3.25
C LYS A 68 4.93 -0.55 1.85
N LEU A 69 4.11 -0.89 0.85
CA LEU A 69 4.57 -1.04 -0.53
C LEU A 69 4.94 0.30 -1.18
N PHE A 70 4.14 1.34 -0.96
CA PHE A 70 4.37 2.67 -1.50
C PHE A 70 5.41 3.49 -0.74
N GLN A 71 5.86 3.05 0.43
CA GLN A 71 6.93 3.73 1.17
C GLN A 71 8.17 3.93 0.28
N GLY A 72 8.61 5.17 0.07
CA GLY A 72 9.75 5.52 -0.77
C GLY A 72 9.48 5.50 -2.27
N PHE A 73 8.22 5.48 -2.71
CA PHE A 73 7.85 5.48 -4.12
C PHE A 73 8.37 6.72 -4.88
N GLU A 74 8.59 7.83 -4.19
CA GLU A 74 9.17 9.07 -4.72
C GLU A 74 10.67 8.98 -5.04
N ASN A 75 11.36 7.97 -4.53
CA ASN A 75 12.78 7.75 -4.78
C ASN A 75 12.99 6.72 -5.90
N GLU A 76 13.98 6.97 -6.76
CA GLU A 76 14.31 6.12 -7.92
C GLU A 76 14.65 4.66 -7.59
N THR A 77 14.99 4.34 -6.34
CA THR A 77 15.31 2.98 -5.88
C THR A 77 14.60 2.60 -4.59
N PHE A 78 13.53 3.31 -4.20
CA PHE A 78 12.86 3.12 -2.91
C PHE A 78 13.78 3.29 -1.69
N TYR A 79 14.82 4.11 -1.81
CA TYR A 79 15.89 4.27 -0.81
C TYR A 79 16.65 2.98 -0.48
N LEU A 80 16.60 1.98 -1.35
CA LEU A 80 17.40 0.76 -1.20
C LEU A 80 18.86 1.00 -1.62
N GLU A 81 19.07 1.96 -2.51
CA GLU A 81 20.37 2.30 -3.07
C GLU A 81 20.56 3.82 -3.05
N GLY A 82 21.80 4.28 -2.85
CA GLY A 82 22.17 5.70 -2.89
C GLY A 82 22.34 6.22 -4.32
N SER A 83 21.39 5.91 -5.21
CA SER A 83 21.47 6.26 -6.63
C SER A 83 20.90 7.66 -6.89
N LEU A 84 21.51 8.38 -7.84
CA LEU A 84 21.12 9.73 -8.28
C LEU A 84 20.97 9.80 -9.82
N SER A 85 20.72 8.66 -10.47
CA SER A 85 20.71 8.55 -11.93
C SER A 85 19.65 9.45 -12.58
N SER A 86 18.49 9.60 -11.95
CA SER A 86 17.43 10.52 -12.39
C SER A 86 17.84 11.98 -12.36
N LEU A 87 18.79 12.37 -11.51
CA LEU A 87 19.32 13.73 -11.42
C LEU A 87 20.47 13.96 -12.39
N ILE A 88 21.36 12.97 -12.55
CA ILE A 88 22.57 13.09 -13.36
C ILE A 88 22.21 13.02 -14.86
N ASN A 89 21.45 11.99 -15.27
CA ASN A 89 21.10 11.74 -16.66
C ASN A 89 19.59 11.44 -16.81
N PRO A 90 18.71 12.46 -16.68
CA PRO A 90 17.28 12.25 -16.59
C PRO A 90 16.69 11.57 -17.83
N ALA A 91 17.12 11.94 -19.05
CA ALA A 91 16.55 11.38 -20.28
C ALA A 91 16.93 9.90 -20.49
N GLU A 92 18.18 9.53 -20.18
CA GLU A 92 18.65 8.15 -20.24
C GLU A 92 17.94 7.31 -19.18
N PHE A 93 17.87 7.81 -17.95
CA PHE A 93 17.18 7.14 -16.85
C PHE A 93 15.71 6.83 -17.20
N ARG A 94 14.97 7.78 -17.80
CA ARG A 94 13.59 7.54 -18.25
C ARG A 94 13.49 6.41 -19.28
N ARG A 95 14.41 6.39 -20.26
CA ARG A 95 14.47 5.36 -21.31
C ARG A 95 14.78 3.99 -20.72
N ASP A 96 15.67 3.93 -19.75
CA ASP A 96 16.04 2.70 -19.06
C ASP A 96 14.88 2.17 -18.22
N CYS A 97 14.18 3.04 -17.48
CA CYS A 97 12.96 2.69 -16.75
C CYS A 97 11.89 2.10 -17.69
N PHE A 98 11.67 2.73 -18.86
CA PHE A 98 10.70 2.23 -19.84
C PHE A 98 11.09 0.88 -20.44
N THR A 99 12.39 0.70 -20.72
CA THR A 99 12.94 -0.56 -21.22
C THR A 99 12.76 -1.68 -20.20
N GLN A 100 13.16 -1.44 -18.94
CA GLN A 100 12.95 -2.38 -17.84
C GLN A 100 11.47 -2.70 -17.62
N PHE A 101 10.58 -1.70 -17.74
CA PHE A 101 9.13 -1.91 -17.64
C PHE A 101 8.63 -2.88 -18.70
N ARG A 102 9.02 -2.66 -19.97
CA ARG A 102 8.60 -3.50 -21.09
C ARG A 102 9.10 -4.93 -20.91
N ASP A 103 10.37 -5.09 -20.57
CA ASP A 103 11.00 -6.41 -20.45
C ASP A 103 10.39 -7.18 -19.27
N MET A 104 10.22 -6.53 -18.12
CA MET A 104 9.69 -7.18 -16.92
C MET A 104 8.19 -7.45 -16.98
N ARG A 105 7.43 -6.71 -17.81
CA ARG A 105 5.97 -6.90 -17.94
C ARG A 105 5.61 -8.34 -18.29
N GLY A 106 6.38 -8.99 -19.16
CA GLY A 106 6.16 -10.37 -19.63
C GLY A 106 6.78 -11.47 -18.79
N MET A 107 7.75 -11.16 -17.93
CA MET A 107 8.51 -12.18 -17.17
C MET A 107 7.72 -12.74 -15.97
N ASP A 108 7.88 -14.02 -15.66
CA ASP A 108 7.41 -14.56 -14.38
C ASP A 108 8.35 -14.10 -13.25
N PRO A 109 7.86 -13.43 -12.18
CA PRO A 109 8.71 -12.98 -11.08
C PRO A 109 9.42 -14.14 -10.38
N GLU A 110 8.82 -15.32 -10.27
CA GLU A 110 9.44 -16.48 -9.61
C GLU A 110 10.56 -17.10 -10.46
N GLN A 111 10.38 -17.11 -11.79
CA GLN A 111 11.43 -17.56 -12.71
C GLN A 111 12.62 -16.60 -12.69
N LEU A 112 12.35 -15.29 -12.76
CA LEU A 112 13.37 -14.25 -12.67
C LEU A 112 14.20 -14.39 -11.39
N LEU A 113 13.52 -14.49 -10.24
CA LEU A 113 14.18 -14.58 -8.93
C LEU A 113 14.83 -15.94 -8.69
N GLY A 114 14.46 -16.98 -9.44
CA GLY A 114 15.17 -18.25 -9.46
C GLY A 114 16.55 -18.16 -10.12
N ILE A 115 16.76 -17.20 -11.04
CA ILE A 115 18.03 -17.01 -11.76
C ILE A 115 18.84 -15.87 -11.13
N LEU A 116 18.18 -14.74 -10.84
CA LEU A 116 18.79 -13.52 -10.31
C LEU A 116 18.07 -13.08 -9.02
N PRO A 117 18.22 -13.82 -7.91
CA PRO A 117 17.51 -13.52 -6.66
C PRO A 117 17.86 -12.14 -6.07
N ARG A 118 19.06 -11.61 -6.35
CA ARG A 118 19.53 -10.33 -5.79
C ARG A 118 19.48 -9.17 -6.79
N CYS A 119 18.74 -9.31 -7.89
CA CYS A 119 18.50 -8.18 -8.79
C CYS A 119 17.76 -7.03 -8.08
N PRO A 120 17.70 -5.81 -8.64
CA PRO A 120 17.00 -4.68 -8.03
C PRO A 120 15.56 -5.01 -7.60
N PHE A 121 14.81 -5.71 -8.45
CA PHE A 121 13.47 -6.20 -8.12
C PHE A 121 13.47 -7.20 -6.95
N GLY A 122 14.43 -8.12 -6.88
CA GLY A 122 14.54 -9.09 -5.79
C GLY A 122 14.81 -8.42 -4.45
N ARG A 123 15.75 -7.47 -4.41
CA ARG A 123 16.03 -6.64 -3.21
C ARG A 123 14.79 -5.85 -2.79
N PHE A 124 14.10 -5.25 -3.74
CA PHE A 124 12.83 -4.57 -3.49
C PHE A 124 11.77 -5.52 -2.90
N ALA A 125 11.53 -6.67 -3.53
CA ALA A 125 10.55 -7.64 -3.08
C ALA A 125 10.87 -8.16 -1.66
N ALA A 126 12.15 -8.47 -1.38
CA ALA A 126 12.58 -8.89 -0.05
C ALA A 126 12.35 -7.81 1.00
N SER A 127 12.77 -6.57 0.72
CA SER A 127 12.59 -5.42 1.62
C SER A 127 11.11 -5.16 1.91
N LYS A 128 10.27 -5.12 0.87
CA LYS A 128 8.81 -4.91 1.03
C LYS A 128 8.13 -6.06 1.75
N TYR A 129 8.55 -7.30 1.52
CA TYR A 129 8.01 -8.46 2.23
C TYR A 129 8.25 -8.33 3.73
N LEU A 130 9.49 -8.03 4.13
CA LEU A 130 9.86 -7.89 5.55
C LEU A 130 9.19 -6.69 6.22
N ALA A 131 8.85 -5.64 5.44
CA ALA A 131 8.13 -4.47 5.92
C ALA A 131 6.63 -4.72 6.12
N VAL A 132 6.01 -5.56 5.29
CA VAL A 132 4.59 -5.95 5.37
C VAL A 132 4.37 -7.09 6.36
N VAL A 133 5.25 -8.09 6.34
CA VAL A 133 5.15 -9.29 7.16
C VAL A 133 6.27 -9.23 8.21
N HIS A 134 6.00 -8.51 9.31
CA HIS A 134 6.94 -8.41 10.41
C HIS A 134 7.04 -9.74 11.18
N ALA A 135 8.13 -9.92 11.94
CA ALA A 135 8.46 -11.20 12.58
C ALA A 135 7.31 -11.82 13.40
N LYS A 136 6.66 -11.01 14.26
CA LYS A 136 5.52 -11.46 15.08
C LYS A 136 4.29 -11.89 14.25
N LEU A 137 4.01 -11.21 13.14
CA LEU A 137 2.94 -11.62 12.23
C LEU A 137 3.32 -12.93 11.57
N GLU A 138 4.51 -13.03 11.01
CA GLU A 138 4.98 -14.24 10.34
C GLU A 138 4.97 -15.47 11.24
N GLU A 139 5.48 -15.33 12.47
CA GLU A 139 5.50 -16.39 13.47
C GLU A 139 4.09 -16.89 13.82
N SER A 140 3.13 -15.99 13.89
CA SER A 140 1.75 -16.38 14.17
C SER A 140 1.04 -17.06 12.99
N LEU A 141 1.44 -16.73 11.75
CA LEU A 141 0.84 -17.30 10.55
C LEU A 141 1.44 -18.67 10.19
N PHE A 142 2.75 -18.83 10.38
CA PHE A 142 3.51 -19.99 9.91
C PHE A 142 4.27 -20.74 11.01
N GLY A 143 4.23 -20.27 12.25
CA GLY A 143 4.96 -20.84 13.38
C GLY A 143 6.34 -20.21 13.61
N CYS A 144 6.92 -20.53 14.77
CA CYS A 144 8.25 -20.07 15.17
C CYS A 144 9.33 -20.60 14.20
N GLY A 145 10.27 -19.73 13.81
CA GLY A 145 11.39 -20.13 12.96
C GLY A 145 11.05 -20.34 11.49
N SER A 146 10.03 -19.62 10.96
CA SER A 146 9.64 -19.66 9.54
C SER A 146 10.85 -19.63 8.60
N GLU A 147 11.06 -20.75 7.90
CA GLU A 147 12.09 -20.92 6.87
C GLU A 147 11.92 -19.88 5.74
N GLN A 148 10.68 -19.46 5.49
CA GLN A 148 10.35 -18.39 4.55
C GLN A 148 11.05 -17.08 4.90
N ARG A 149 10.96 -16.64 6.16
CA ARG A 149 11.63 -15.41 6.62
C ARG A 149 13.14 -15.50 6.49
N ARG A 150 13.70 -16.65 6.86
CA ARG A 150 15.14 -16.90 6.83
C ARG A 150 15.68 -16.81 5.41
N GLN A 151 14.99 -17.41 4.44
CA GLN A 151 15.32 -17.32 3.03
C GLN A 151 15.28 -15.87 2.55
N VAL A 152 14.23 -15.10 2.87
CA VAL A 152 14.13 -13.68 2.48
C VAL A 152 15.26 -12.86 3.08
N LEU A 153 15.61 -13.07 4.35
CA LEU A 153 16.72 -12.40 5.01
C LEU A 153 18.09 -12.76 4.40
N ALA A 154 18.26 -13.98 3.90
CA ALA A 154 19.45 -14.40 3.16
C ALA A 154 19.53 -13.85 1.72
N GLY A 155 18.50 -13.11 1.28
CA GLY A 155 18.36 -12.61 -0.08
C GLY A 155 17.92 -13.67 -1.09
N ALA A 156 17.29 -14.75 -0.61
CA ALA A 156 16.61 -15.75 -1.42
C ALA A 156 15.10 -15.53 -1.43
N HIS A 157 14.41 -16.18 -2.35
CA HIS A 157 12.97 -16.00 -2.56
C HIS A 157 12.22 -17.33 -2.38
N PRO A 158 11.40 -17.47 -1.33
CA PRO A 158 10.64 -18.68 -1.05
C PRO A 158 9.65 -19.05 -2.16
N ARG A 159 9.50 -20.36 -2.43
CA ARG A 159 8.51 -20.89 -3.40
C ARG A 159 7.21 -21.35 -2.73
N THR A 160 6.70 -20.54 -1.80
CA THR A 160 5.43 -20.83 -1.10
C THR A 160 4.28 -20.11 -1.78
N GLY A 161 3.07 -20.66 -1.70
CA GLY A 161 1.89 -20.02 -2.31
C GLY A 161 1.62 -18.59 -1.79
N PHE A 162 1.90 -18.35 -0.50
CA PHE A 162 1.78 -17.02 0.10
C PHE A 162 2.82 -16.03 -0.46
N TYR A 163 4.08 -16.46 -0.57
CA TYR A 163 5.14 -15.61 -1.13
C TYR A 163 4.94 -15.35 -2.62
N SER A 164 4.50 -16.35 -3.38
CA SER A 164 4.12 -16.22 -4.79
C SER A 164 3.04 -15.15 -5.01
N GLU A 165 2.01 -15.11 -4.15
CA GLU A 165 0.98 -14.08 -4.24
C GLU A 165 1.52 -12.69 -3.89
N PHE A 166 2.36 -12.60 -2.85
CA PHE A 166 3.08 -11.37 -2.53
C PHE A 166 3.95 -10.89 -3.71
N LEU A 167 4.66 -11.79 -4.39
CA LEU A 167 5.49 -11.44 -5.55
C LEU A 167 4.69 -10.85 -6.71
N ARG A 168 3.45 -11.31 -6.94
CA ARG A 168 2.57 -10.70 -7.96
C ARG A 168 2.23 -9.26 -7.61
N LEU A 169 1.99 -8.97 -6.33
CA LEU A 169 1.76 -7.62 -5.83
C LEU A 169 3.03 -6.76 -5.92
N ALA A 170 4.17 -7.27 -5.46
CA ALA A 170 5.46 -6.60 -5.54
C ALA A 170 5.82 -6.27 -7.00
N LYS A 171 5.62 -7.21 -7.93
CA LYS A 171 5.84 -6.99 -9.37
C LYS A 171 4.92 -5.90 -9.91
N ALA A 172 3.64 -5.91 -9.55
CA ALA A 172 2.71 -4.87 -9.99
C ALA A 172 3.14 -3.48 -9.50
N MET A 173 3.64 -3.38 -8.27
CA MET A 173 4.19 -2.14 -7.70
C MET A 173 5.47 -1.71 -8.42
N TRP A 174 6.40 -2.64 -8.64
CA TRP A 174 7.65 -2.38 -9.35
C TRP A 174 7.43 -1.85 -10.76
N LEU A 175 6.50 -2.47 -11.51
CA LEU A 175 6.12 -1.99 -12.85
C LEU A 175 5.45 -0.61 -12.80
N LEU A 176 4.66 -0.31 -11.78
CA LEU A 176 4.06 1.00 -11.61
C LEU A 176 5.13 2.08 -11.37
N HIS A 177 6.12 1.77 -10.55
CA HIS A 177 7.25 2.65 -10.24
C HIS A 177 8.12 2.91 -11.47
N LEU A 178 8.54 1.86 -12.18
CA LEU A 178 9.26 2.00 -13.45
C LEU A 178 8.49 2.87 -14.46
N LEU A 179 7.17 2.67 -14.56
CA LEU A 179 6.35 3.47 -15.47
C LEU A 179 6.24 4.92 -15.01
N ALA A 180 6.09 5.19 -13.71
CA ALA A 180 6.03 6.55 -13.18
C ALA A 180 7.31 7.33 -13.50
N PHE A 181 8.48 6.70 -13.33
CA PHE A 181 9.77 7.31 -13.65
C PHE A 181 10.09 7.34 -15.15
N ALA A 182 9.41 6.58 -15.99
CA ALA A 182 9.56 6.65 -17.45
C ALA A 182 8.81 7.83 -18.10
N LEU A 183 7.81 8.38 -17.41
CA LEU A 183 6.94 9.44 -17.93
C LEU A 183 7.57 10.84 -17.74
N ASP A 184 7.21 11.76 -18.64
CA ASP A 184 7.64 13.15 -18.62
C ASP A 184 6.45 14.09 -18.92
N PRO A 185 5.99 14.90 -17.96
CA PRO A 185 6.47 14.98 -16.58
C PRO A 185 6.09 13.73 -15.77
N ALA A 186 6.89 13.42 -14.74
CA ALA A 186 6.63 12.31 -13.84
C ALA A 186 5.28 12.51 -13.08
N PRO A 187 4.47 11.46 -12.89
CA PRO A 187 3.23 11.55 -12.13
C PRO A 187 3.49 11.98 -10.68
N SER A 188 2.71 12.93 -10.19
CA SER A 188 2.68 13.26 -8.77
C SER A 188 1.76 12.28 -8.06
N HIS A 189 2.28 11.53 -7.10
CA HIS A 189 1.47 10.72 -6.21
C HIS A 189 0.96 11.58 -5.04
N PHE A 190 -0.25 11.30 -4.57
CA PHE A 190 -0.82 11.97 -3.40
C PHE A 190 -1.63 10.98 -2.56
N GLU A 191 -1.68 11.22 -1.25
CA GLU A 191 -2.43 10.41 -0.29
C GLU A 191 -3.44 11.31 0.44
N ALA A 192 -4.58 10.74 0.82
CA ALA A 192 -5.58 11.46 1.59
C ALA A 192 -5.24 11.40 3.08
N SER A 193 -5.29 12.54 3.76
CA SER A 193 -5.10 12.60 5.20
C SER A 193 -6.34 12.10 5.96
N ASN A 194 -6.12 11.49 7.12
CA ASN A 194 -7.20 11.15 8.04
C ASN A 194 -7.94 12.43 8.46
N GLY A 195 -9.27 12.39 8.51
CA GLY A 195 -10.13 13.53 8.83
C GLY A 195 -10.39 14.51 7.69
N ALA A 196 -9.70 14.38 6.54
CA ALA A 196 -9.90 15.28 5.40
C ALA A 196 -11.30 15.15 4.78
N ASP A 197 -11.79 16.24 4.20
CA ASP A 197 -13.06 16.23 3.48
C ASP A 197 -12.98 15.39 2.21
N PHE A 198 -14.05 14.64 1.92
CA PHE A 198 -14.11 13.84 0.71
C PHE A 198 -14.25 14.73 -0.54
N HIS A 199 -13.29 14.60 -1.47
CA HIS A 199 -13.32 15.29 -2.75
C HIS A 199 -13.50 14.31 -3.92
N PRO A 200 -14.68 14.22 -4.55
CA PRO A 200 -14.96 13.24 -5.60
C PRO A 200 -14.11 13.42 -6.87
N ARG A 201 -13.47 14.60 -7.04
CA ARG A 201 -12.53 14.86 -8.14
C ARG A 201 -11.20 14.12 -7.97
N TYR A 202 -10.78 13.84 -6.73
CA TYR A 202 -9.46 13.28 -6.41
C TYR A 202 -9.55 11.96 -5.64
N MET A 203 -10.71 11.61 -5.09
CA MET A 203 -10.89 10.47 -4.21
C MET A 203 -12.03 9.56 -4.68
N GLU A 204 -11.85 8.25 -4.53
CA GLU A 204 -12.87 7.23 -4.71
C GLU A 204 -13.10 6.46 -3.41
N SER A 205 -14.36 6.28 -3.02
CA SER A 205 -14.68 5.47 -1.85
C SER A 205 -14.54 3.98 -2.15
N VAL A 206 -13.89 3.25 -1.26
CA VAL A 206 -13.84 1.77 -1.34
C VAL A 206 -15.13 1.12 -0.88
N VAL A 207 -15.99 1.87 -0.18
CA VAL A 207 -17.30 1.40 0.29
C VAL A 207 -18.37 1.86 -0.71
N ARG A 208 -19.26 0.94 -1.08
CA ARG A 208 -20.44 1.29 -1.87
C ARG A 208 -21.56 1.69 -0.92
N PHE A 209 -22.03 2.92 -1.05
CA PHE A 209 -23.16 3.43 -0.28
C PHE A 209 -24.49 3.08 -0.93
N ALA A 210 -25.53 2.90 -0.10
CA ALA A 210 -26.90 2.71 -0.58
C ALA A 210 -27.30 3.93 -1.45
N GLY A 211 -27.84 3.66 -2.65
CA GLY A 211 -28.16 4.73 -3.62
C GLY A 211 -26.96 5.28 -4.41
N GLY A 212 -25.75 4.73 -4.24
CA GLY A 212 -24.58 5.07 -5.04
C GLY A 212 -23.96 6.45 -4.78
N ARG A 213 -24.47 7.19 -3.79
CA ARG A 213 -23.99 8.52 -3.40
C ARG A 213 -23.34 8.48 -2.03
N VAL A 214 -22.20 9.15 -1.90
CA VAL A 214 -21.52 9.34 -0.62
C VAL A 214 -22.40 10.23 0.27
N PRO A 215 -22.66 9.85 1.54
CA PRO A 215 -23.45 10.66 2.46
C PRO A 215 -22.86 12.07 2.63
N PRO A 216 -23.71 13.12 2.74
CA PRO A 216 -23.24 14.45 3.09
C PRO A 216 -22.51 14.42 4.44
N ALA A 217 -21.48 15.25 4.58
CA ALA A 217 -20.60 15.26 5.77
C ALA A 217 -19.81 13.95 6.00
N SER A 218 -19.38 13.27 4.94
CA SER A 218 -18.41 12.17 5.06
C SER A 218 -16.97 12.71 5.05
N VAL A 219 -16.14 12.20 5.95
CA VAL A 219 -14.71 12.48 6.01
C VAL A 219 -13.90 11.21 5.74
N VAL A 220 -12.64 11.39 5.37
CA VAL A 220 -11.69 10.28 5.20
C VAL A 220 -11.39 9.69 6.59
N GLY A 221 -11.80 8.44 6.82
CA GLY A 221 -11.40 7.71 8.02
C GLY A 221 -9.94 7.28 7.93
N PHE A 222 -9.56 6.67 6.81
CA PHE A 222 -8.18 6.34 6.49
C PHE A 222 -7.96 6.18 4.96
N PRO A 223 -6.76 6.47 4.46
CA PRO A 223 -6.38 6.18 3.07
C PRO A 223 -6.22 4.67 2.87
N VAL A 224 -6.71 4.14 1.76
CA VAL A 224 -6.54 2.72 1.36
C VAL A 224 -5.46 2.59 0.29
N GLY A 225 -5.29 3.60 -0.57
CA GLY A 225 -4.21 3.63 -1.53
C GLY A 225 -4.07 5.00 -2.20
N PRO A 226 -2.89 5.33 -2.71
CA PRO A 226 -2.59 6.66 -3.23
C PRO A 226 -3.31 6.93 -4.56
N GLY A 227 -3.53 8.21 -4.81
CA GLY A 227 -3.92 8.74 -6.11
C GLY A 227 -2.70 9.23 -6.90
N PHE A 228 -2.90 9.47 -8.18
CA PHE A 228 -1.86 10.00 -9.07
C PHE A 228 -2.41 11.12 -9.95
N LYS A 229 -1.67 12.21 -10.05
CA LYS A 229 -1.90 13.26 -11.03
C LYS A 229 -0.90 13.10 -12.17
N LEU A 230 -1.41 12.92 -13.38
CA LEU A 230 -0.62 12.75 -14.60
C LEU A 230 -0.30 14.12 -15.23
N GLY A 231 0.70 14.15 -16.09
CA GLY A 231 1.18 15.37 -16.77
C GLY A 231 0.15 16.04 -17.68
N ASP A 232 -0.80 15.27 -18.21
CA ASP A 232 -1.92 15.74 -19.02
C ASP A 232 -3.07 16.36 -18.19
N GLY A 233 -2.92 16.39 -16.85
CA GLY A 233 -3.94 16.86 -15.92
C GLY A 233 -4.98 15.80 -15.52
N SER A 234 -4.89 14.59 -16.07
CA SER A 234 -5.73 13.46 -15.67
C SER A 234 -5.40 13.01 -14.24
N VAL A 235 -6.42 12.56 -13.52
CA VAL A 235 -6.30 12.11 -12.12
C VAL A 235 -6.73 10.67 -12.00
N ILE A 236 -5.86 9.85 -11.42
CA ILE A 236 -6.21 8.55 -10.87
C ILE A 236 -6.59 8.77 -9.41
N TRP A 237 -7.83 8.45 -9.06
CA TRP A 237 -8.37 8.72 -7.73
C TRP A 237 -7.61 7.97 -6.62
N ALA A 238 -7.37 8.67 -5.52
CA ALA A 238 -6.95 8.07 -4.27
C ALA A 238 -8.09 7.26 -3.67
N ARG A 239 -7.78 6.07 -3.18
CA ARG A 239 -8.79 5.17 -2.59
C ARG A 239 -8.89 5.47 -1.11
N VAL A 240 -10.09 5.78 -0.64
CA VAL A 240 -10.32 6.17 0.75
C VAL A 240 -11.46 5.37 1.37
N TYR A 241 -11.31 5.06 2.66
CA TYR A 241 -12.41 4.60 3.49
C TYR A 241 -13.08 5.82 4.12
N LEU A 242 -14.38 5.95 3.95
CA LEU A 242 -15.13 7.10 4.43
C LEU A 242 -15.91 6.75 5.69
N ILE A 243 -15.95 7.70 6.61
CA ILE A 243 -16.75 7.63 7.84
C ILE A 243 -17.64 8.87 7.94
N PRO A 244 -18.81 8.77 8.60
CA PRO A 244 -19.59 9.96 8.95
C PRO A 244 -18.77 10.90 9.82
N ARG A 245 -18.82 12.21 9.55
CA ARG A 245 -18.21 13.21 10.42
C ARG A 245 -18.90 13.17 11.77
N ALA A 246 -18.13 13.06 12.85
CA ALA A 246 -18.67 13.16 14.20
C ALA A 246 -19.30 14.56 14.39
N PRO A 247 -20.46 14.67 15.05
CA PRO A 247 -21.01 15.98 15.39
C PRO A 247 -20.01 16.71 16.30
N PRO A 248 -19.85 18.04 16.17
CA PRO A 248 -19.00 18.81 17.07
C PRO A 248 -19.46 18.57 18.50
N SER A 249 -18.52 18.24 19.39
CA SER A 249 -18.80 18.03 20.80
C SER A 249 -19.48 19.29 21.38
N ALA A 250 -20.71 19.14 21.85
CA ALA A 250 -21.45 20.18 22.55
C ALA A 250 -20.79 20.43 23.93
N SER A 251 -19.72 21.21 23.94
CA SER A 251 -19.07 21.62 25.18
C SER A 251 -18.34 22.95 25.00
N VAL A 252 -19.10 24.04 24.83
CA VAL A 252 -18.95 25.33 25.53
C VAL A 252 -20.26 26.13 25.35
N MET A 253 -21.26 25.86 26.19
CA MET A 253 -22.22 26.88 26.66
C MET A 253 -22.62 26.44 28.07
N ARG A 254 -21.78 26.77 29.05
CA ARG A 254 -22.25 26.97 30.42
C ARG A 254 -22.31 28.48 30.61
N ASN A 255 -23.50 28.91 31.00
CA ASN A 255 -23.88 30.28 31.35
C ASN A 255 -22.90 30.96 32.31
#